data_AF-A0A8T4YSC5-F1
#
_entry.id   AF-A0A8T4YSC5-F1
#
_cell.length_a   1.000
_cell.length_b   1.000
_cell.length_c   1.000
_cell.angle_alpha   90.00
_cell.angle_beta   90.00
_cell.angle_gamma   90.00
#
_symmetry.space_group_name_H-M   'P 1'
#
loop_
_entity.id
_entity.type
_entity.pdbx_description
1 polymer ?
#
loop_
_entity_poly.entity_id
_entity_poly.type
_entity_poly.pdbx_seq_one_letter_code
_entity_poly.pdbx_strand_id
1 'polypeptide(L)'
;MPDRGFKEFLDDLRKAIPKDEVGIDIRVPDERIVSDLRRISSKSLRGQAVYNLLLDSGLRLVEVIKVLNEFPEAEKLEGFHCCPIGFFRGTKQAYYCYMTEYTYQLLKRLGDKCKITKHYAVRWHRKHNLTRPKYLRKFANDTMTSKFEVFNSYFLLNVTNRNNMSRKIGARIFTG
;
A
#
# COMPACT_ATOMS: atom_id res chain seq x y z
N MET A 1 14.38 -37.26 -5.59
CA MET A 1 13.23 -36.62 -4.90
C MET A 1 13.77 -35.50 -4.01
N PRO A 2 13.29 -34.25 -4.15
CA PRO A 2 13.94 -33.10 -3.56
C PRO A 2 13.49 -32.85 -2.11
N ASP A 3 14.50 -32.57 -1.28
CA ASP A 3 14.54 -31.46 -0.32
C ASP A 3 13.73 -31.52 0.99
N ARG A 4 13.82 -32.63 1.74
CA ARG A 4 13.41 -32.63 3.16
C ARG A 4 14.19 -31.62 4.00
N GLY A 5 15.47 -31.40 3.66
CA GLY A 5 16.37 -30.52 4.41
C GLY A 5 16.00 -29.04 4.34
N PHE A 6 15.58 -28.53 3.18
CA PHE A 6 15.15 -27.13 3.07
C PHE A 6 13.84 -26.87 3.81
N LYS A 7 12.92 -27.84 3.83
CA LYS A 7 11.68 -27.72 4.59
C LYS A 7 11.95 -27.68 6.10
N GLU A 8 12.82 -28.56 6.59
CA GLU A 8 13.24 -28.58 8.00
C GLU A 8 13.96 -27.28 8.38
N PHE A 9 14.86 -26.79 7.52
CA PHE A 9 15.54 -25.51 7.69
C PHE A 9 14.56 -24.33 7.77
N LEU A 10 13.54 -24.28 6.91
CA LEU A 10 12.50 -23.26 6.95
C LEU A 10 11.65 -23.34 8.23
N ASP A 11 11.39 -24.55 8.72
CA ASP A 11 10.58 -24.76 9.93
C ASP A 11 11.34 -24.37 11.20
N ASP A 12 12.66 -24.56 11.24
CA ASP A 12 13.52 -24.07 12.31
C ASP A 12 13.61 -22.54 12.31
N LEU A 13 13.74 -21.92 11.13
CA LEU A 13 13.66 -20.47 11.00
C LEU A 13 12.31 -19.92 11.48
N ARG A 14 11.20 -20.58 11.13
CA ARG A 14 9.85 -20.21 11.59
C ARG A 14 9.68 -20.35 13.10
N LYS A 15 10.32 -21.34 13.72
CA LYS A 15 10.30 -21.53 15.19
C LYS A 15 11.10 -20.46 15.92
N ALA A 16 12.18 -19.98 15.33
CA ALA A 16 13.05 -18.96 15.93
C ALA A 16 12.45 -17.54 15.90
N ILE A 17 11.41 -17.30 15.09
CA ILE A 17 10.65 -16.05 15.10
C ILE A 17 9.73 -16.07 16.33
N PRO A 18 9.87 -15.10 17.28
CA PRO A 18 9.00 -15.01 18.44
C PRO A 18 7.53 -14.93 17.99
N LYS A 19 6.72 -15.89 18.42
CA LYS A 19 5.28 -15.87 18.17
C LYS A 19 4.63 -15.09 19.29
N ASP A 20 4.30 -13.83 19.03
CA ASP A 20 3.35 -13.14 19.88
C ASP A 20 2.00 -13.85 19.72
N GLU A 21 1.51 -14.52 20.76
CA GLU A 21 0.12 -14.99 20.85
C GLU A 21 -0.80 -13.78 21.00
N VAL A 22 -0.94 -13.00 19.92
CA VAL A 22 -1.99 -12.00 19.83
C VAL A 22 -3.24 -12.76 19.45
N GLY A 23 -4.14 -12.93 20.43
CA GLY A 23 -5.48 -13.45 20.20
C GLY A 23 -6.04 -12.86 18.91
N ILE A 24 -6.40 -13.75 17.99
CA ILE A 24 -6.77 -13.41 16.62
C ILE A 24 -8.01 -12.53 16.67
N ASP A 25 -7.82 -11.23 16.78
CA ASP A 25 -8.83 -10.25 16.42
C ASP A 25 -8.82 -10.22 14.89
N ILE A 26 -9.74 -10.97 14.27
CA ILE A 26 -10.00 -10.89 12.84
C ILE A 26 -10.62 -9.52 12.58
N ARG A 27 -9.80 -8.46 12.66
CA ARG A 27 -10.19 -7.12 12.23
C ARG A 27 -10.24 -7.14 10.71
N VAL A 28 -11.42 -7.47 10.21
CA VAL A 28 -12.02 -7.05 8.93
C VAL A 28 -11.54 -5.62 8.61
N PRO A 29 -11.25 -5.25 7.34
CA PRO A 29 -10.56 -3.99 7.10
C PRO A 29 -11.43 -2.90 7.69
N ASP A 30 -10.86 -2.09 8.59
CA ASP A 30 -11.61 -1.11 9.37
C ASP A 30 -12.59 -0.41 8.42
N GLU A 31 -13.90 -0.48 8.67
CA GLU A 31 -14.93 0.05 7.75
C GLU A 31 -14.60 1.48 7.32
N ARG A 32 -13.87 2.18 8.19
CA ARG A 32 -13.27 3.48 7.93
C ARG A 32 -12.33 3.53 6.73
N ILE A 33 -11.43 2.57 6.52
CA ILE A 33 -10.48 2.54 5.39
C ILE A 33 -11.22 2.29 4.08
N VAL A 34 -12.21 1.39 4.07
CA VAL A 34 -13.05 1.17 2.87
C VAL A 34 -13.85 2.43 2.54
N SER A 35 -14.42 3.09 3.56
CA SER A 35 -15.11 4.37 3.41
C SER A 35 -14.18 5.48 2.91
N ASP A 36 -12.97 5.59 3.46
CA ASP A 36 -11.94 6.51 2.98
C ASP A 36 -11.62 6.27 1.49
N LEU A 37 -11.35 5.02 1.09
CA LEU A 37 -11.04 4.66 -0.31
C LEU A 37 -12.15 5.12 -1.27
N ARG A 38 -13.42 4.95 -0.89
CA ARG A 38 -14.57 5.46 -1.66
C ARG A 38 -14.59 6.98 -1.74
N ARG A 39 -14.22 7.67 -0.66
CA ARG A 39 -14.23 9.13 -0.59
C ARG A 39 -13.06 9.77 -1.33
N ILE A 40 -11.88 9.16 -1.33
CA ILE A 40 -10.68 9.74 -1.96
C ILE A 40 -10.71 9.72 -3.49
N SER A 41 -11.44 8.78 -4.11
CA SER A 41 -11.48 8.64 -5.58
C SER A 41 -11.97 9.90 -6.31
N SER A 42 -12.73 10.75 -5.61
CA SER A 42 -13.24 12.04 -6.09
C SER A 42 -12.40 13.25 -5.65
N LYS A 43 -11.24 13.04 -5.02
CA LYS A 43 -10.38 14.11 -4.45
C LYS A 43 -9.16 14.38 -5.31
N SER A 44 -8.31 15.31 -4.87
CA SER A 44 -7.08 15.69 -5.59
C SER A 44 -6.18 14.49 -5.85
N LEU A 45 -5.60 14.44 -7.05
CA LEU A 45 -4.67 13.37 -7.47
C LEU A 45 -3.52 13.17 -6.48
N ARG A 46 -2.96 14.27 -5.96
CA ARG A 46 -1.94 14.27 -4.90
C ARG A 46 -2.36 13.49 -3.66
N GLY A 47 -3.59 13.70 -3.21
CA GLY A 47 -4.12 13.06 -2.02
C GLY A 47 -4.42 11.58 -2.24
N GLN A 48 -4.94 11.25 -3.43
CA GLN A 48 -5.11 9.87 -3.86
C GLN A 48 -3.77 9.13 -3.88
N ALA A 49 -2.73 9.71 -4.47
CA ALA A 49 -1.41 9.10 -4.55
C ALA A 49 -0.80 8.85 -3.15
N VAL A 50 -0.88 9.84 -2.24
CA VAL A 50 -0.42 9.68 -0.85
C VAL A 50 -1.15 8.56 -0.13
N TYR A 51 -2.49 8.55 -0.19
CA TYR A 51 -3.29 7.56 0.54
C TYR A 51 -3.05 6.15 0.01
N ASN A 52 -3.13 5.97 -1.31
CA ASN A 52 -3.00 4.66 -1.93
C ASN A 52 -1.57 4.12 -1.78
N LEU A 53 -0.54 4.95 -1.93
CA LEU A 53 0.84 4.49 -1.76
C LEU A 53 1.13 4.09 -0.30
N LEU A 54 0.60 4.82 0.68
CA LEU A 54 0.69 4.42 2.11
C LEU A 54 0.05 3.06 2.36
N LEU A 55 -1.12 2.82 1.78
CA LEU A 55 -1.90 1.61 1.98
C LEU A 55 -1.25 0.41 1.27
N ASP A 56 -0.81 0.58 0.03
CA ASP A 56 -0.24 -0.50 -0.77
C ASP A 56 1.16 -0.90 -0.28
N SER A 57 1.99 0.07 0.13
CA SER A 57 3.41 -0.18 0.45
C SER A 57 3.72 -0.44 1.92
N GLY A 58 2.85 -0.02 2.86
CA GLY A 58 3.15 -0.10 4.31
C GLY A 58 4.32 0.80 4.76
N LEU A 59 4.79 1.71 3.90
CA LEU A 59 5.91 2.60 4.19
C LEU A 59 5.55 3.70 5.18
N ARG A 60 6.57 4.29 5.81
CA ARG A 60 6.40 5.53 6.59
C ARG A 60 5.99 6.65 5.65
N LEU A 61 5.21 7.59 6.18
CA LEU A 61 4.85 8.81 5.44
C LEU A 61 6.07 9.53 4.84
N VAL A 62 7.20 9.57 5.53
CA VAL A 62 8.43 10.20 5.01
C VAL A 62 9.01 9.45 3.81
N GLU A 63 8.97 8.12 3.83
CA GLU A 63 9.42 7.25 2.73
C GLU A 63 8.45 7.36 1.54
N VAL A 64 7.13 7.35 1.81
CA VAL A 64 6.09 7.59 0.78
C VAL A 64 6.30 8.93 0.08
N ILE A 65 6.55 10.00 0.83
CA ILE A 65 6.78 11.33 0.25
C ILE A 65 8.04 11.33 -0.62
N LYS A 66 9.09 10.63 -0.19
CA LYS A 66 10.30 10.45 -0.99
C LYS A 66 9.96 9.78 -2.33
N VAL A 67 9.27 8.64 -2.30
CA VAL A 67 8.86 7.91 -3.51
C VAL A 67 7.96 8.77 -4.41
N LEU A 68 7.02 9.54 -3.85
CA LEU A 68 6.14 10.40 -4.65
C LEU A 68 6.86 11.56 -5.34
N ASN A 69 7.94 12.06 -4.74
CA ASN A 69 8.70 13.20 -5.27
C ASN A 69 9.82 12.77 -6.21
N GLU A 70 10.44 11.63 -5.96
CA GLU A 70 11.55 11.11 -6.77
C GLU A 70 11.07 10.17 -7.88
N PHE A 71 9.91 9.54 -7.69
CA PHE A 71 9.31 8.51 -8.53
C PHE A 71 10.36 7.62 -9.22
N PRO A 72 11.12 6.83 -8.43
CA PRO A 72 12.16 5.99 -8.99
C PRO A 72 11.57 4.96 -9.95
N GLU A 73 12.39 4.50 -10.88
CA GLU A 73 12.01 3.47 -11.82
C GLU A 73 11.45 2.24 -11.09
N ALA A 74 10.33 1.73 -11.59
CA ALA A 74 9.63 0.62 -10.98
C ALA A 74 9.58 -0.56 -11.96
N GLU A 75 9.97 -1.72 -11.45
CA GLU A 75 9.88 -2.98 -12.16
C GLU A 75 8.45 -3.52 -12.04
N LYS A 76 7.92 -4.01 -13.15
CA LYS A 76 6.63 -4.69 -13.18
C LYS A 76 6.82 -6.16 -12.83
N LEU A 77 6.09 -6.60 -11.82
CA LEU A 77 5.99 -7.99 -11.38
C LEU A 77 4.55 -8.47 -11.65
N GLU A 78 4.26 -9.76 -11.47
CA GLU A 78 2.94 -10.34 -11.78
C GLU A 78 1.81 -9.72 -10.93
N GLY A 79 1.20 -8.64 -11.45
CA GLY A 79 0.09 -7.93 -10.83
C GLY A 79 0.48 -6.71 -9.96
N PHE A 80 1.77 -6.38 -9.83
CA PHE A 80 2.26 -5.29 -8.98
C PHE A 80 3.50 -4.62 -9.55
N HIS A 81 3.85 -3.47 -8.99
CA HIS A 81 5.08 -2.74 -9.30
C HIS A 81 5.93 -2.65 -8.04
N CYS A 82 7.25 -2.73 -8.21
CA CYS A 82 8.22 -2.62 -7.15
C CYS A 82 9.29 -1.61 -7.53
N CYS A 83 9.64 -0.68 -6.64
CA CYS A 83 10.82 0.17 -6.83
C CYS A 83 11.74 0.16 -5.60
N PRO A 84 13.07 0.15 -5.81
CA PRO A 84 14.04 0.27 -4.72
C PRO A 84 14.05 1.70 -4.16
N ILE A 85 14.05 1.83 -2.83
CA ILE A 85 14.04 3.14 -2.12
C ILE A 85 15.36 3.38 -1.36
N GLY A 86 16.04 2.30 -0.97
CA GLY A 86 17.33 2.33 -0.29
C GLY A 86 17.36 3.20 0.96
N PHE A 87 16.29 3.19 1.77
CA PHE A 87 16.18 4.09 2.92
C PHE A 87 16.62 3.42 4.22
N PHE A 88 17.81 3.77 4.69
CA PHE A 88 18.41 3.22 5.90
C PHE A 88 18.29 4.22 7.05
N ARG A 89 17.46 3.93 8.05
CA ARG A 89 17.37 4.75 9.27
C ARG A 89 17.58 3.90 10.53
N GLY A 90 18.80 3.91 11.04
CA GLY A 90 19.18 3.09 12.19
C GLY A 90 18.84 1.62 11.93
N THR A 91 18.09 1.00 12.83
CA THR A 91 17.67 -0.41 12.72
C THR A 91 16.51 -0.65 11.76
N LYS A 92 15.84 0.40 11.25
CA LYS A 92 14.67 0.26 10.38
C LYS A 92 15.01 0.63 8.96
N GLN A 93 15.06 -0.38 8.10
CA GLN A 93 15.45 -0.27 6.70
C GLN A 93 14.21 -0.46 5.82
N ALA A 94 14.03 0.42 4.84
CA ALA A 94 12.99 0.31 3.81
C ALA A 94 13.69 0.12 2.46
N TYR A 95 13.71 -1.14 2.01
CA TYR A 95 14.42 -1.55 0.80
C TYR A 95 13.59 -1.30 -0.45
N TYR A 96 12.31 -1.69 -0.41
CA TYR A 96 11.43 -1.71 -1.57
C TYR A 96 10.08 -1.04 -1.30
N CYS A 97 9.52 -0.43 -2.32
CA CYS A 97 8.15 0.09 -2.35
C CYS A 97 7.31 -0.80 -3.27
N TYR A 98 6.39 -1.57 -2.69
CA TYR A 98 5.40 -2.31 -3.46
C TYR A 98 4.17 -1.45 -3.69
N MET A 99 3.62 -1.51 -4.90
CA MET A 99 2.41 -0.77 -5.26
C MET A 99 1.58 -1.52 -6.29
N THR A 100 0.26 -1.32 -6.24
CA THR A 100 -0.64 -1.83 -7.27
C THR A 100 -0.45 -1.11 -8.60
N GLU A 101 -0.89 -1.72 -9.70
CA GLU A 101 -0.99 -1.05 -11.02
C GLU A 101 -1.76 0.28 -10.91
N TYR A 102 -2.86 0.32 -10.16
CA TYR A 102 -3.63 1.54 -9.97
C TYR A 102 -2.80 2.67 -9.35
N THR A 103 -2.05 2.35 -8.28
CA THR A 103 -1.19 3.33 -7.61
C THR A 103 -0.04 3.76 -8.52
N TYR A 104 0.58 2.83 -9.25
CA TYR A 104 1.59 3.15 -10.24
C TYR A 104 1.08 4.13 -11.32
N GLN A 105 -0.13 3.90 -11.84
CA GLN A 105 -0.77 4.81 -12.80
C GLN A 105 -1.10 6.18 -12.19
N LEU A 106 -1.47 6.25 -10.90
CA LEU A 106 -1.63 7.53 -10.20
C LEU A 106 -0.31 8.30 -10.15
N LEU A 107 0.80 7.62 -9.86
CA LEU A 107 2.13 8.25 -9.80
C LEU A 107 2.56 8.73 -11.20
N LYS A 108 2.36 7.94 -12.25
CA LYS A 108 2.59 8.38 -13.64
C LYS A 108 1.80 9.64 -14.01
N ARG A 109 0.51 9.71 -13.64
CA ARG A 109 -0.32 10.89 -13.88
C ARG A 109 0.12 12.10 -13.07
N LEU A 110 0.69 11.88 -11.89
CA LEU A 110 1.18 12.93 -11.02
C LEU A 110 2.42 13.60 -11.63
N GLY A 111 3.32 12.79 -12.19
CA GLY A 111 4.57 13.21 -12.83
C GLY A 111 5.55 13.93 -11.89
N ASP A 112 6.71 14.27 -12.42
CA ASP A 112 7.86 14.78 -11.65
C ASP A 112 7.64 16.20 -11.07
N LYS A 113 6.58 16.89 -11.52
CA LYS A 113 6.32 18.29 -11.15
C LYS A 113 5.67 18.44 -9.78
N CYS A 114 5.39 17.35 -9.09
CA CYS A 114 4.53 17.38 -7.91
C CYS A 114 5.30 17.28 -6.60
N LYS A 115 5.83 18.40 -6.11
CA LYS A 115 6.47 18.48 -4.78
C LYS A 115 5.43 18.35 -3.66
N ILE A 116 5.31 17.15 -3.11
CA ILE A 116 4.47 16.84 -1.95
C ILE A 116 5.31 16.98 -0.68
N THR A 117 4.78 17.71 0.31
CA THR A 117 5.42 17.84 1.63
C THR A 117 4.69 17.01 2.68
N LYS A 118 5.40 16.68 3.77
CA LYS A 118 4.80 16.00 4.93
C LYS A 118 3.67 16.82 5.54
N HIS A 119 3.86 18.13 5.62
CA HIS A 119 2.84 19.03 6.14
C HIS A 119 1.59 19.01 5.27
N TYR A 120 1.74 19.04 3.94
CA TYR A 120 0.63 18.91 3.00
C TYR A 120 -0.14 17.61 3.23
N ALA A 121 0.54 16.46 3.27
CA ALA A 121 -0.10 15.16 3.44
C ALA A 121 -0.90 15.09 4.75
N VAL A 122 -0.29 15.45 5.89
CA VAL A 122 -0.98 15.44 7.20
C VAL A 122 -2.19 16.38 7.20
N ARG A 123 -2.02 17.59 6.67
CA ARG A 123 -3.11 18.57 6.58
C ARG A 123 -4.25 18.08 5.69
N TRP A 124 -3.92 17.44 4.58
CA TRP A 124 -4.90 16.90 3.64
C TRP A 124 -5.74 15.79 4.28
N HIS A 125 -5.11 14.82 4.96
CA HIS A 125 -5.82 13.79 5.72
C HIS A 125 -6.76 14.40 6.77
N ARG A 126 -6.29 15.42 7.51
CA ARG A 126 -7.10 16.11 8.51
C ARG A 126 -8.28 16.86 7.88
N LYS A 127 -8.03 17.63 6.80
CA LYS A 127 -9.04 18.42 6.09
C LYS A 127 -10.19 17.55 5.57
N HIS A 128 -9.89 16.34 5.13
CA HIS A 128 -10.87 15.42 4.56
C HIS A 128 -11.39 14.37 5.55
N ASN A 129 -11.03 14.48 6.83
CA ASN A 129 -11.41 13.52 7.87
C ASN A 129 -11.11 12.06 7.45
N LEU A 130 -9.90 11.83 6.97
CA LEU A 130 -9.41 10.52 6.55
C LEU A 130 -8.57 9.87 7.65
N THR A 131 -8.40 8.56 7.58
CA THR A 131 -7.50 7.81 8.45
C THR A 131 -6.11 8.41 8.40
N ARG A 132 -5.49 8.65 9.56
CA ARG A 132 -4.17 9.30 9.62
C ARG A 132 -3.09 8.37 9.05
N PRO A 133 -2.04 8.90 8.40
CA PRO A 133 -0.97 8.09 7.79
C PRO A 133 -0.33 7.04 8.70
N LYS A 134 -0.15 7.35 10.00
CA LYS A 134 0.37 6.39 11.00
C LYS A 134 -0.50 5.12 11.09
N TYR A 135 -1.82 5.28 11.06
CA TYR A 135 -2.78 4.19 11.20
C TYR A 135 -2.96 3.42 9.89
N LEU A 136 -2.86 4.08 8.73
CA LEU A 136 -2.82 3.39 7.44
C LEU A 136 -1.63 2.44 7.33
N ARG A 137 -0.45 2.93 7.73
CA ARG A 137 0.74 2.10 7.80
C ARG A 137 0.58 0.92 8.74
N LYS A 138 0.04 1.16 9.94
CA LYS A 138 -0.21 0.09 10.92
C LYS A 138 -1.15 -0.96 10.31
N PHE A 139 -2.25 -0.52 9.72
CA PHE A 139 -3.21 -1.40 9.05
C PHE A 139 -2.58 -2.22 7.91
N ALA A 140 -1.81 -1.58 7.02
CA ALA A 140 -1.13 -2.26 5.93
C ALA A 140 -0.17 -3.34 6.46
N ASN A 141 0.67 -2.99 7.43
CA ASN A 141 1.63 -3.92 8.02
C ASN A 141 0.94 -5.05 8.80
N ASP A 142 -0.07 -4.74 9.60
CA ASP A 142 -0.84 -5.73 10.36
C ASP A 142 -1.51 -6.71 9.39
N THR A 143 -2.04 -6.23 8.25
CA THR A 143 -2.65 -7.08 7.22
C THR A 143 -1.62 -7.98 6.53
N MET A 144 -0.44 -7.44 6.19
CA MET A 144 0.65 -8.19 5.55
C MET A 144 1.23 -9.26 6.48
N THR A 145 1.43 -8.94 7.76
CA THR A 145 2.03 -9.85 8.75
C THR A 145 1.03 -10.90 9.24
N SER A 146 -0.21 -10.51 9.53
CA SER A 146 -1.17 -11.41 10.19
C SER A 146 -1.73 -12.46 9.25
N LYS A 147 -1.68 -12.22 7.94
CA LYS A 147 -2.41 -13.06 6.98
C LYS A 147 -1.70 -13.12 5.62
N PHE A 148 -0.70 -13.98 5.51
CA PHE A 148 -0.06 -14.30 4.22
C PHE A 148 -1.08 -14.78 3.17
N GLU A 149 -2.14 -15.49 3.60
CA GLU A 149 -3.23 -15.94 2.71
C GLU A 149 -4.30 -14.86 2.40
N VAL A 150 -4.49 -13.87 3.29
CA VAL A 150 -5.51 -12.82 3.10
C VAL A 150 -4.92 -11.56 2.45
N PHE A 151 -3.60 -11.44 2.41
CA PHE A 151 -2.94 -10.50 1.49
C PHE A 151 -3.43 -10.76 0.06
N ASN A 152 -3.46 -12.02 -0.39
CA ASN A 152 -4.03 -12.37 -1.70
C ASN A 152 -5.51 -12.00 -1.83
N SER A 153 -6.36 -12.27 -0.83
CA SER A 153 -7.80 -12.00 -0.96
C SER A 153 -8.19 -10.53 -0.82
N TYR A 154 -7.56 -9.73 0.06
CA TYR A 154 -7.75 -8.27 0.10
C TYR A 154 -7.14 -7.57 -1.10
N PHE A 155 -6.02 -8.08 -1.63
CA PHE A 155 -5.41 -7.57 -2.86
C PHE A 155 -6.30 -7.86 -4.06
N LEU A 156 -6.82 -9.09 -4.20
CA LEU A 156 -7.83 -9.43 -5.21
C LEU A 156 -9.10 -8.62 -5.03
N LEU A 157 -9.59 -8.39 -3.80
CA LEU A 157 -10.74 -7.51 -3.56
C LEU A 157 -10.46 -6.04 -3.91
N ASN A 158 -9.24 -5.53 -3.67
CA ASN A 158 -8.83 -4.18 -4.05
C ASN A 158 -8.71 -4.05 -5.57
N VAL A 159 -8.04 -4.98 -6.24
CA VAL A 159 -7.90 -5.01 -7.70
C VAL A 159 -9.29 -5.15 -8.35
N THR A 160 -10.12 -6.07 -7.86
CA THR A 160 -11.48 -6.30 -8.40
C THR A 160 -12.41 -5.10 -8.17
N ASN A 161 -12.42 -4.51 -6.96
CA ASN A 161 -13.23 -3.31 -6.69
C ASN A 161 -12.74 -2.08 -7.48
N ARG A 162 -11.43 -1.90 -7.68
CA ARG A 162 -10.86 -0.78 -8.43
C ARG A 162 -11.03 -0.95 -9.95
N ASN A 163 -10.96 -2.17 -10.47
CA ASN A 163 -11.30 -2.47 -11.88
C ASN A 163 -12.77 -2.17 -12.18
N ASN A 164 -13.68 -2.48 -11.26
CA ASN A 164 -15.09 -2.09 -11.37
C ASN A 164 -15.32 -0.57 -11.27
N MET A 165 -14.51 0.14 -10.48
CA MET A 165 -14.58 1.60 -10.38
C MET A 165 -14.02 2.29 -11.65
N SER A 166 -12.92 1.78 -12.21
CA SER A 166 -12.30 2.31 -13.43
C SER A 166 -13.16 2.06 -14.68
N ARG A 167 -13.90 0.94 -14.74
CA ARG A 167 -14.92 0.69 -15.78
C ARG A 167 -16.10 1.65 -15.71
N LYS A 168 -16.57 2.01 -14.50
CA LYS A 168 -17.64 3.01 -14.32
C LYS A 168 -17.22 4.43 -14.69
N ILE A 169 -15.94 4.78 -14.49
CA ILE A 169 -15.41 6.09 -14.89
C ILE A 169 -15.20 6.12 -16.41
N GLY A 170 -14.67 5.05 -17.02
CA GLY A 170 -14.52 4.96 -18.49
C GLY A 170 -15.86 5.01 -19.24
N ALA A 171 -16.91 4.36 -18.73
CA ALA A 171 -18.24 4.38 -19.35
C ALA A 171 -18.92 5.75 -19.34
N ARG A 172 -18.55 6.66 -18.43
CA ARG A 172 -19.14 8.01 -18.33
C ARG A 172 -18.49 9.04 -19.24
N ILE A 173 -17.35 8.73 -19.85
CA ILE A 173 -16.59 9.65 -20.71
C ILE A 173 -16.95 9.44 -22.20
N PHE A 174 -17.67 8.35 -22.54
CA PHE A 174 -18.07 8.02 -23.91
C PHE A 174 -19.57 8.23 -24.22
N THR A 175 -20.34 8.83 -23.30
CA THR A 175 -21.77 9.11 -23.50
C THR A 175 -22.14 10.56 -23.16
N GLY A 176 -21.26 11.51 -23.46
CA GLY A 176 -21.49 12.95 -23.30
C GLY A 176 -21.01 13.71 -24.52
#